data_AF-A0A0F8ZPV0-F1
#
_entry.id   AF-A0A0F8ZPV0-F1
#
_cell.length_a   1.000
_cell.length_b   1.000
_cell.length_c   1.000
_cell.angle_alpha   90.00
_cell.angle_beta   90.00
_cell.angle_gamma   90.00
#
_symmetry.space_group_name_H-M   'P 1'
#
loop_
_entity.id
_entity.type
_entity.pdbx_description
1 polymer ?
#
loop_
_entity_poly.entity_id
_entity_poly.type
_entity_poly.pdbx_seq_one_letter_code
_entity_poly.pdbx_strand_id
1 'polypeptide(L)'
;MSLDNPGLILLPHQNGDCRLVSTGLEIRPGLGFDEWENIGLTLEFLAKSIQFALGDWLNYGEVAYGEKYAQAQSITEKNYQTLNNYAYVSRQVEIYRRRDDLSYSHHSEIAKYDSEDQVNYLAVAARDNLSVRALRAYIARNTTDDPPPATCPACGARLR
;
A
#
# COMPACT_ATOMS: atom_id res chain seq x y z
N MET A 1 24.53 -17.09 -23.71
CA MET A 1 23.62 -18.11 -23.15
C MET A 1 22.72 -17.40 -22.15
N SER A 2 21.46 -17.25 -22.54
CA SER A 2 20.27 -16.81 -21.76
C SER A 2 20.20 -17.50 -20.39
N LEU A 3 19.70 -16.97 -19.26
CA LEU A 3 18.88 -15.79 -18.90
C LEU A 3 19.29 -15.36 -17.47
N ASP A 4 19.82 -14.17 -17.27
CA ASP A 4 19.72 -13.51 -15.96
C ASP A 4 18.31 -12.93 -15.89
N ASN A 5 17.39 -13.69 -15.29
CA ASN A 5 16.00 -13.30 -15.10
C ASN A 5 15.90 -12.43 -13.82
N PRO A 6 15.64 -11.12 -13.89
CA PRO A 6 15.62 -10.23 -12.72
C PRO A 6 14.37 -10.41 -11.82
N GLY A 7 13.63 -11.51 -11.93
CA GLY A 7 12.35 -11.73 -11.25
C GLY A 7 12.33 -12.75 -10.11
N LEU A 8 13.47 -13.36 -9.71
CA LEU A 8 13.49 -14.32 -8.61
C LEU A 8 13.49 -13.61 -7.25
N ILE A 9 12.31 -13.28 -6.75
CA ILE A 9 12.13 -13.09 -5.30
C ILE A 9 12.15 -14.50 -4.71
N LEU A 10 13.27 -14.87 -4.09
CA LEU A 10 13.35 -16.09 -3.28
C LEU A 10 12.37 -15.93 -2.10
N LEU A 11 11.19 -16.54 -2.23
CA LEU A 11 10.31 -16.74 -1.09
C LEU A 11 11.09 -17.56 -0.05
N PRO A 12 11.04 -17.20 1.24
CA PRO A 12 11.82 -17.89 2.26
C PRO A 12 11.23 -19.29 2.50
N HIS A 13 11.69 -20.26 1.72
CA HIS A 13 12.13 -21.55 2.22
C HIS A 13 13.42 -21.88 1.48
N GLN A 14 14.40 -22.47 2.16
CA GLN A 14 15.71 -22.72 1.54
C GLN A 14 15.76 -24.01 0.70
N ASN A 15 14.60 -24.64 0.43
CA ASN A 15 14.52 -25.99 -0.13
C ASN A 15 13.90 -26.13 -1.53
N GLY A 16 13.45 -25.03 -2.17
CA GLY A 16 12.97 -25.08 -3.55
C GLY A 16 11.66 -25.87 -3.75
N ASP A 17 10.77 -25.86 -2.76
CA ASP A 17 9.46 -26.53 -2.76
C ASP A 17 8.39 -25.80 -3.59
N CYS A 18 8.58 -24.51 -3.84
CA CYS A 18 7.82 -23.75 -4.83
C CYS A 18 8.68 -22.71 -5.57
N ARG A 19 8.24 -22.31 -6.76
CA ARG A 19 8.86 -21.27 -7.59
C ARG A 19 7.81 -20.26 -8.02
N LEU A 20 8.01 -19.00 -7.63
CA LEU A 20 7.24 -17.89 -8.17
C LEU A 20 7.70 -17.59 -9.60
N VAL A 21 6.76 -17.48 -10.51
CA VAL A 21 6.98 -17.08 -11.90
C VAL A 21 6.14 -15.83 -12.20
N SER A 22 6.41 -15.14 -13.32
CA SER A 22 5.79 -13.84 -13.62
C SER A 22 4.25 -13.86 -13.65
N THR A 23 3.64 -15.01 -13.90
CA THR A 23 2.18 -15.17 -14.02
C THR A 23 1.59 -16.18 -13.05
N GLY A 24 2.35 -16.68 -12.06
CA GLY A 24 1.83 -17.70 -11.15
C GLY A 24 2.86 -18.31 -10.20
N LEU A 25 2.48 -19.45 -9.64
CA LEU A 25 3.29 -20.21 -8.70
C LEU A 25 3.34 -21.67 -9.13
N GLU A 26 4.54 -22.21 -9.27
CA GLU A 26 4.76 -23.63 -9.47
C GLU A 26 5.08 -24.29 -8.13
N ILE A 27 4.34 -25.33 -7.77
CA ILE A 27 4.54 -26.08 -6.52
C ILE A 27 5.05 -27.48 -6.88
N ARG A 28 6.07 -27.96 -6.17
CA ARG A 28 6.58 -29.31 -6.36
C ARG A 28 5.53 -30.35 -5.99
N PRO A 29 5.32 -31.40 -6.82
CA PRO A 29 4.49 -32.54 -6.41
C PRO A 29 5.01 -33.19 -5.12
N GLY A 30 4.09 -33.60 -4.24
CA GLY A 30 4.42 -34.26 -2.97
C GLY A 30 4.75 -33.33 -1.81
N LEU A 31 4.50 -32.02 -1.96
CA LEU A 31 4.58 -31.04 -0.88
C LEU A 31 3.65 -31.42 0.28
N GLY A 32 4.14 -31.32 1.52
CA GLY A 32 3.31 -31.50 2.71
C GLY A 32 2.26 -30.40 2.86
N PHE A 33 1.17 -30.69 3.57
CA PHE A 33 0.11 -29.71 3.81
C PHE A 33 0.62 -28.48 4.58
N ASP A 34 1.44 -28.68 5.61
CA ASP A 34 2.00 -27.60 6.43
C ASP A 34 2.90 -26.67 5.59
N GLU A 35 3.69 -27.23 4.67
CA GLU A 35 4.52 -26.46 3.75
C GLU A 35 3.65 -25.67 2.76
N TRP A 36 2.59 -26.29 2.24
CA TRP A 36 1.61 -25.63 1.37
C TRP A 36 0.91 -24.46 2.06
N GLU A 37 0.51 -24.64 3.32
CA GLU A 37 -0.11 -23.60 4.15
C GLU A 37 0.85 -22.42 4.36
N ASN A 38 2.11 -22.70 4.71
CA ASN A 38 3.14 -21.68 4.89
C ASN A 38 3.42 -20.86 3.62
N ILE A 39 3.38 -21.49 2.44
CA ILE A 39 3.45 -20.78 1.16
C ILE A 39 2.27 -19.82 1.03
N GLY A 40 1.05 -20.28 1.30
CA GLY A 40 -0.16 -19.44 1.28
C GLY A 40 -0.04 -18.21 2.19
N LEU A 41 0.42 -18.41 3.43
CA LEU A 41 0.66 -17.33 4.39
C LEU A 41 1.69 -16.32 3.88
N THR A 42 2.77 -16.80 3.24
CA THR A 42 3.81 -15.94 2.66
C THR A 42 3.27 -15.12 1.49
N LEU A 43 2.47 -15.73 0.61
CA LEU A 43 1.84 -15.01 -0.52
C LEU A 43 0.91 -13.91 -0.04
N GLU A 44 0.09 -14.21 0.98
CA GLU A 44 -0.83 -13.22 1.57
C GLU A 44 -0.06 -12.06 2.22
N PHE A 45 1.02 -12.35 2.95
CA PHE A 45 1.91 -11.34 3.50
C PHE A 45 2.51 -10.44 2.42
N LEU A 46 3.00 -11.03 1.33
CA LEU A 46 3.55 -10.27 0.20
C LEU A 46 2.48 -9.42 -0.50
N ALA A 47 1.31 -10.00 -0.77
CA ALA A 47 0.21 -9.31 -1.44
C ALA A 47 -0.25 -8.07 -0.65
N LYS A 48 -0.22 -8.14 0.69
CA LYS A 48 -0.56 -7.02 1.58
C LYS A 48 0.55 -5.97 1.72
N SER A 49 1.81 -6.37 1.64
CA SER A 49 2.95 -5.52 1.97
C SER A 49 3.68 -4.90 0.77
N ILE A 50 3.54 -5.45 -0.44
CA ILE A 50 4.39 -5.09 -1.59
C ILE A 50 4.26 -3.61 -2.00
N GLN A 51 3.07 -3.01 -1.89
CA GLN A 51 2.85 -1.60 -2.22
C GLN A 51 3.61 -0.69 -1.26
N PHE A 52 3.59 -1.01 0.04
CA PHE A 52 4.38 -0.29 1.04
C PHE A 52 5.87 -0.51 0.83
N ALA A 53 6.30 -1.75 0.61
CA ALA A 53 7.71 -2.06 0.39
C ALA A 53 8.30 -1.30 -0.82
N LEU A 54 7.54 -1.22 -1.93
CA LEU A 54 7.93 -0.42 -3.10
C LEU A 54 7.97 1.07 -2.78
N GLY A 55 7.02 1.58 -2.01
CA GLY A 55 6.99 2.99 -1.59
C GLY A 55 8.15 3.35 -0.67
N ASP A 56 8.46 2.52 0.31
CA ASP A 56 9.59 2.70 1.22
C ASP A 56 10.94 2.63 0.47
N TRP A 57 11.07 1.68 -0.46
CA TRP A 57 12.24 1.57 -1.33
C TRP A 57 12.46 2.83 -2.18
N LEU A 58 11.38 3.39 -2.76
CA LEU A 58 11.43 4.65 -3.51
C LEU A 58 11.81 5.84 -2.62
N ASN A 59 11.18 5.98 -1.45
CA ASN A 59 11.47 7.07 -0.51
C ASN A 59 12.94 7.03 -0.03
N TYR A 60 13.47 5.84 0.25
CA TYR A 60 14.89 5.67 0.56
C TYR A 60 15.77 6.07 -0.63
N GLY A 61 15.45 5.59 -1.84
CA GLY A 61 16.21 5.87 -3.05
C GLY A 61 16.26 7.36 -3.38
N GLU A 62 15.16 8.09 -3.15
CA GLU A 62 15.07 9.54 -3.34
C GLU A 62 16.04 10.31 -2.43
N VAL A 63 16.08 9.94 -1.15
CA VAL A 63 16.98 10.56 -0.16
C VAL A 63 18.44 10.18 -0.40
N ALA A 64 18.72 8.91 -0.70
CA ALA A 64 20.08 8.39 -0.82
C ALA A 64 20.74 8.74 -2.17
N TYR A 65 19.96 8.83 -3.25
CA TYR A 65 20.48 8.89 -4.61
C TYR A 65 19.86 9.99 -5.50
N GLY A 66 18.92 10.79 -4.98
CA GLY A 66 18.15 11.79 -5.73
C GLY A 66 16.96 11.20 -6.49
N GLU A 67 16.34 11.96 -7.40
CA GLU A 67 15.15 11.49 -8.14
C GLU A 67 15.46 10.24 -8.98
N LYS A 68 14.89 9.09 -8.60
CA LYS A 68 15.10 7.78 -9.25
C LYS A 68 13.86 7.15 -9.86
N TYR A 69 12.78 7.90 -10.05
CA TYR A 69 11.53 7.35 -10.56
C TYR A 69 11.67 6.76 -11.96
N ALA A 70 12.42 7.39 -12.86
CA ALA A 70 12.64 6.86 -14.21
C ALA A 70 13.35 5.49 -14.18
N GLN A 71 14.37 5.33 -13.32
CA GLN A 71 15.04 4.05 -13.11
C GLN A 71 14.09 3.04 -12.46
N ALA A 72 13.30 3.44 -11.47
CA ALA A 72 12.34 2.56 -10.82
C ALA A 72 11.26 2.03 -11.79
N GLN A 73 10.81 2.83 -12.75
CA GLN A 73 9.90 2.36 -13.80
C GLN A 73 10.54 1.27 -14.67
N SER A 74 11.82 1.43 -15.03
CA SER A 74 12.54 0.41 -15.81
C SER A 74 12.74 -0.91 -15.06
N ILE A 75 12.81 -0.87 -13.72
CA ILE A 75 13.01 -2.05 -12.87
C ILE A 75 11.68 -2.78 -12.58
N THR A 76 10.60 -2.03 -12.36
CA THR A 76 9.35 -2.57 -11.80
C THR A 76 8.24 -2.80 -12.83
N GLU A 77 8.43 -2.34 -14.06
CA GLU A 77 7.39 -2.28 -15.12
C GLU A 77 6.12 -1.51 -14.70
N LYS A 78 6.18 -0.73 -13.62
CA LYS A 78 5.06 0.10 -13.15
C LYS A 78 5.16 1.50 -13.75
N ASN A 79 4.01 2.13 -13.98
CA ASN A 79 3.98 3.53 -14.41
C ASN A 79 4.35 4.47 -13.25
N TYR A 80 4.81 5.67 -13.62
CA TYR A 80 5.22 6.72 -12.69
C TYR A 80 4.14 7.02 -11.64
N GLN A 81 2.88 7.22 -12.07
CA GLN A 81 1.79 7.59 -11.17
C GLN A 81 1.58 6.55 -10.06
N THR A 82 1.68 5.26 -10.40
CA THR A 82 1.53 4.16 -9.44
C THR A 82 2.66 4.19 -8.42
N LEU A 83 3.90 4.33 -8.88
CA LEU A 83 5.08 4.41 -8.02
C LEU A 83 5.03 5.64 -7.11
N ASN A 84 4.66 6.80 -7.66
CA ASN A 84 4.49 8.03 -6.91
C ASN A 84 3.40 7.90 -5.84
N ASN A 85 2.27 7.25 -6.14
CA ASN A 85 1.22 6.98 -5.15
C ASN A 85 1.74 6.08 -4.01
N TYR A 86 2.50 5.02 -4.33
CA TYR A 86 3.11 4.12 -3.34
C TYR A 86 4.10 4.86 -2.44
N ALA A 87 4.99 5.66 -3.02
CA ALA A 87 5.93 6.48 -2.29
C ALA A 87 5.21 7.51 -1.40
N TYR A 88 4.20 8.20 -1.92
CA TYR A 88 3.41 9.18 -1.20
C TYR A 88 2.74 8.57 0.04
N VAL A 89 1.94 7.51 -0.12
CA VAL A 89 1.24 6.89 1.02
C VAL A 89 2.22 6.36 2.05
N SER A 90 3.31 5.71 1.60
CA SER A 90 4.33 5.17 2.50
C SER A 90 5.06 6.28 3.27
N ARG A 91 5.25 7.45 2.66
CA ARG A 91 5.86 8.62 3.30
C ARG A 91 4.91 9.30 4.29
N GLN A 92 3.63 9.42 3.96
CA GLN A 92 2.65 10.08 4.83
C GLN A 92 2.21 9.20 6.01
N VAL A 93 2.07 7.90 5.76
CA VAL A 93 1.66 6.91 6.76
C VAL A 93 2.89 6.12 7.16
N GLU A 94 3.58 6.62 8.19
CA GLU A 94 4.83 6.03 8.69
C GLU A 94 4.64 4.58 9.14
N ILE A 95 5.72 3.79 9.05
CA ILE A 95 5.67 2.33 9.23
C ILE A 95 5.02 1.89 10.56
N TYR A 96 5.19 2.65 11.65
CA TYR A 96 4.60 2.34 12.95
C TYR A 96 3.11 2.70 13.08
N ARG A 97 2.56 3.52 12.16
CA ARG A 97 1.11 3.79 12.09
C ARG A 97 0.37 2.77 11.24
N ARG A 98 1.07 2.05 10.36
CA ARG A 98 0.46 1.05 9.47
C ARG A 98 -0.04 -0.13 10.28
N ARG A 99 -1.20 -0.66 9.91
CA ARG A 99 -1.79 -1.84 10.56
C ARG A 99 -1.93 -2.99 9.56
N ASP A 100 -1.51 -4.19 9.96
CA ASP A 100 -1.55 -5.40 9.14
C ASP A 100 -2.97 -5.99 8.99
N ASP A 101 -3.87 -5.63 9.91
CA ASP A 101 -5.31 -5.89 9.85
C ASP A 101 -6.06 -5.02 8.81
N LEU A 102 -5.39 -4.03 8.20
CA LEU A 102 -5.95 -3.15 7.19
C LEU A 102 -5.17 -3.19 5.87
N SER A 103 -5.91 -3.13 4.74
CA SER A 103 -5.28 -3.11 3.42
C SER A 103 -4.56 -1.78 3.14
N TYR A 104 -3.59 -1.79 2.21
CA TYR A 104 -2.95 -0.58 1.68
C TYR A 104 -3.96 0.51 1.28
N SER A 105 -5.10 0.12 0.70
CA SER A 105 -6.14 1.06 0.29
C SER A 105 -6.74 1.84 1.45
N HIS A 106 -6.91 1.25 2.64
CA HIS A 106 -7.37 2.00 3.82
C HIS A 106 -6.39 3.11 4.18
N HIS A 107 -5.10 2.79 4.18
CA HIS A 107 -4.03 3.75 4.44
C HIS A 107 -3.96 4.85 3.37
N SER A 108 -4.22 4.50 2.11
CA SER A 108 -4.26 5.47 1.02
C SER A 108 -5.37 6.51 1.17
N GLU A 109 -6.53 6.14 1.74
CA GLU A 109 -7.63 7.11 1.99
C GLU A 109 -7.25 8.15 3.03
N ILE A 110 -6.45 7.74 4.01
CA ILE A 110 -6.12 8.57 5.17
C ILE A 110 -4.78 9.30 5.03
N ALA A 111 -3.98 8.97 4.02
CA ALA A 111 -2.63 9.50 3.83
C ALA A 111 -2.56 11.04 3.74
N LYS A 112 -3.64 11.71 3.35
CA LYS A 112 -3.68 13.17 3.24
C LYS A 112 -3.98 13.91 4.55
N TYR A 113 -4.46 13.21 5.58
CA TYR A 113 -4.79 13.79 6.87
C TYR A 113 -3.54 13.84 7.77
N ASP A 114 -3.60 14.64 8.83
CA ASP A 114 -2.51 14.70 9.82
C ASP A 114 -2.36 13.39 10.59
N SER A 115 -1.27 13.27 11.35
CA SER A 115 -0.95 12.04 12.08
C SER A 115 -1.99 11.64 13.14
N GLU A 116 -2.68 12.61 13.74
CA GLU A 116 -3.68 12.33 14.78
C GLU A 116 -4.94 11.73 14.14
N ASP A 117 -5.42 12.35 13.08
CA ASP A 117 -6.55 11.88 12.29
C ASP A 117 -6.27 10.52 11.65
N GLN A 118 -5.07 10.32 11.11
CA GLN A 118 -4.64 9.02 10.59
C GLN A 118 -4.78 7.92 11.64
N VAL A 119 -4.28 8.13 12.86
CA VAL A 119 -4.38 7.16 13.96
C VAL A 119 -5.84 6.89 14.31
N ASN A 120 -6.66 7.93 14.42
CA ASN A 120 -8.07 7.81 14.75
C ASN A 120 -8.85 7.01 13.69
N TYR A 121 -8.67 7.35 12.41
CA TYR A 121 -9.35 6.67 11.31
C TYR A 121 -8.92 5.21 11.16
N LEU A 122 -7.63 4.91 11.31
CA LEU A 122 -7.13 3.53 11.27
C LEU A 122 -7.65 2.71 12.46
N ALA A 123 -7.72 3.30 13.66
CA ALA A 123 -8.27 2.63 14.84
C ALA A 123 -9.75 2.28 14.66
N VAL A 124 -10.55 3.21 14.12
CA VAL A 124 -11.98 2.98 13.83
C VAL A 124 -12.15 1.94 12.73
N ALA A 125 -11.39 2.03 11.64
CA ALA A 125 -11.46 1.08 10.55
C ALA A 125 -11.18 -0.35 11.02
N ALA A 126 -10.14 -0.54 11.83
CA ALA A 126 -9.78 -1.84 12.38
C ALA A 126 -10.81 -2.36 13.39
N ARG A 127 -11.24 -1.51 14.35
CA ARG A 127 -12.20 -1.89 15.39
C ARG A 127 -13.55 -2.33 14.80
N ASP A 128 -14.05 -1.58 13.83
CA ASP A 128 -15.39 -1.80 13.25
C ASP A 128 -15.34 -2.63 11.97
N ASN A 129 -14.15 -3.14 11.59
CA ASN A 129 -13.88 -3.88 10.37
C ASN A 129 -14.46 -3.18 9.12
N LEU A 130 -14.24 -1.87 9.04
CA LEU A 130 -14.79 -1.06 7.95
C LEU A 130 -14.15 -1.48 6.63
N SER A 131 -14.97 -1.62 5.59
CA SER A 131 -14.45 -1.61 4.22
C SER A 131 -13.91 -0.22 3.86
N VAL A 132 -13.05 -0.13 2.84
CA VAL A 132 -12.53 1.16 2.33
C VAL A 132 -13.67 2.14 2.00
N ARG A 133 -14.77 1.64 1.42
CA ARG A 133 -15.95 2.47 1.12
C ARG A 133 -16.62 2.99 2.39
N ALA A 134 -16.75 2.15 3.42
CA ALA A 134 -17.33 2.55 4.69
C ALA A 134 -16.42 3.53 5.43
N LEU A 135 -15.10 3.34 5.37
CA LEU A 135 -14.11 4.28 5.90
C LEU A 135 -14.23 5.66 5.24
N ARG A 136 -14.31 5.73 3.89
CA ARG A 136 -14.57 6.99 3.18
C ARG A 136 -15.84 7.68 3.66
N ALA A 137 -16.92 6.92 3.84
CA ALA A 137 -18.19 7.46 4.32
C ALA A 137 -18.13 7.92 5.78
N TYR A 138 -17.32 7.26 6.62
CA TYR A 138 -17.05 7.67 7.99
C TYR A 138 -16.26 8.99 8.01
N ILE A 139 -15.14 9.04 7.29
CA ILE A 139 -14.31 10.25 7.16
C ILE A 139 -15.16 11.43 6.69
N ALA A 140 -15.93 11.29 5.61
CA ALA A 140 -16.76 12.38 5.09
C ALA A 140 -17.81 12.94 6.07
N ARG A 141 -18.23 12.16 7.09
CA ARG A 141 -19.16 12.64 8.14
C ARG A 141 -18.44 13.32 9.30
N ASN A 142 -17.15 13.08 9.44
CA ASN A 142 -16.36 13.39 10.62
C ASN A 142 -15.23 14.39 10.34
N THR A 143 -14.93 14.70 9.08
CA THR A 143 -13.95 15.73 8.71
C THR A 143 -14.54 17.13 8.86
N THR A 144 -13.78 18.01 9.51
CA THR A 144 -14.04 19.47 9.53
C THR A 144 -13.43 20.22 8.34
N ASP A 145 -12.77 19.50 7.42
CA ASP A 145 -12.06 20.03 6.25
C ASP A 145 -12.97 20.46 5.08
N ASP A 146 -14.30 20.45 5.25
CA ASP A 146 -15.16 21.13 4.28
C ASP A 146 -14.80 22.62 4.33
N PRO A 147 -14.29 23.23 3.23
CA PRO A 147 -14.21 24.67 3.18
C PRO A 147 -15.62 25.20 3.46
N PRO A 148 -15.78 26.20 4.35
CA PRO A 148 -17.09 26.73 4.67
C PRO A 148 -17.82 27.02 3.36
N PRO A 149 -19.09 26.62 3.22
CA PRO A 149 -19.80 26.76 1.96
C PRO A 149 -19.63 28.21 1.50
N ALA A 150 -19.24 28.41 0.24
CA ALA A 150 -18.97 29.75 -0.27
C ALA A 150 -20.20 30.64 -0.02
N THR A 151 -20.12 31.51 0.98
CA THR A 151 -21.17 32.46 1.32
C THR A 151 -20.81 33.80 0.74
N CYS A 152 -21.78 34.48 0.15
CA CYS A 152 -21.60 35.84 -0.33
C CYS A 152 -21.17 36.77 0.82
N PRO A 153 -20.02 37.46 0.74
CA PRO A 153 -19.53 38.33 1.81
C PRO A 153 -20.41 39.57 2.06
N ALA A 154 -21.34 39.89 1.15
CA ALA A 154 -22.27 41.01 1.30
C ALA A 154 -23.58 40.64 2.02
N CYS A 155 -24.03 39.37 1.95
CA CYS A 155 -25.37 39.00 2.44
C CYS A 155 -25.47 37.62 3.12
N GLY A 156 -24.38 36.85 3.20
CA GLY A 156 -24.36 35.54 3.86
C GLY A 156 -25.10 34.42 3.12
N ALA A 157 -25.66 34.67 1.94
CA ALA A 157 -26.35 33.66 1.16
C ALA A 157 -25.37 32.61 0.60
N ARG A 158 -25.78 31.34 0.64
CA ARG A 158 -25.05 30.21 0.06
C ARG A 158 -25.01 30.36 -1.47
N LEU A 159 -23.82 30.44 -2.05
CA LEU A 159 -23.66 30.44 -3.51
C LEU A 159 -24.00 29.02 -4.03
N ARG A 160 -24.91 28.95 -5.01
CA ARG A 160 -25.31 27.69 -5.68
C ARG A 160 -24.30 27.31 -6.74
#